data_AF-A0AA92U6R4-F1
#
_entry.id   AF-A0AA92U6R4-F1
#
_cell.length_a   1.000
_cell.length_b   1.000
_cell.length_c   1.000
_cell.angle_alpha   90.00
_cell.angle_beta   90.00
_cell.angle_gamma   90.00
#
_symmetry.space_group_name_H-M   'P 1'
#
loop_
_entity.id
_entity.type
_entity.pdbx_description
1 polymer ?
#
loop_
_entity_poly.entity_id
_entity_poly.type
_entity_poly.pdbx_seq_one_letter_code
_entity_poly.pdbx_strand_id
1 'polypeptide(L)'
;MGTSPQLFGVRQVSTGNPGYRNRELFINELENKCKYPIEFQKNNLEAYVAVEYKTDQRGYIVKKRVVICDNKKFKKTTMETFNQVKTLKIATTEKIDTIYFQYKIQGSPTLIHSKVDVKIIGYGYNNKSILMK
;
A
#
# COMPACT_ATOMS: atom_id res chain seq x y z
N MET A 1 32.10 36.40 -14.05
CA MET A 1 32.22 35.46 -12.93
C MET A 1 30.83 35.00 -12.54
N GLY A 2 30.43 33.80 -12.96
CA GLY A 2 29.10 33.26 -12.67
C GLY A 2 29.14 32.47 -11.36
N THR A 3 28.26 32.80 -10.42
CA THR A 3 27.99 32.00 -9.22
C THR A 3 26.96 30.92 -9.57
N SER A 4 27.41 29.66 -9.57
CA SER A 4 26.53 28.48 -9.67
C SER A 4 25.75 28.30 -8.35
N PRO A 5 24.42 28.15 -8.37
CA PRO A 5 23.66 27.76 -7.20
C PRO A 5 23.83 26.28 -6.90
N GLN A 6 23.96 25.97 -5.61
CA GLN A 6 24.23 24.64 -5.07
C GLN A 6 23.01 23.71 -5.13
N LEU A 7 23.32 22.42 -5.32
CA LEU A 7 22.62 21.21 -4.89
C LEU A 7 21.12 21.34 -4.51
N PHE A 8 20.25 20.86 -5.38
CA PHE A 8 19.08 20.12 -4.92
C PHE A 8 19.47 18.64 -4.83
N GLY A 9 19.44 18.10 -3.62
CA GLY A 9 19.72 16.70 -3.34
C GLY A 9 18.74 15.80 -4.10
N VAL A 10 19.20 15.30 -5.26
CA VAL A 10 18.58 14.15 -5.90
C VAL A 10 18.71 13.02 -4.90
N ARG A 11 17.60 12.57 -4.30
CA ARG A 11 17.52 11.29 -3.61
C ARG A 11 17.98 10.26 -4.63
N GLN A 12 19.25 9.85 -4.56
CA GLN A 12 19.72 8.70 -5.31
C GLN A 12 18.95 7.50 -4.78
N VAL A 13 17.94 7.08 -5.54
CA VAL A 13 17.37 5.75 -5.39
C VAL A 13 18.48 4.81 -5.82
N SER A 14 19.20 4.26 -4.85
CA SER A 14 20.14 3.15 -5.09
C SER A 14 19.43 2.18 -6.01
N THR A 15 20.00 1.95 -7.19
CA THR A 15 19.60 0.92 -8.13
C THR A 15 19.95 -0.43 -7.52
N GLY A 16 19.23 -0.77 -6.45
CA GLY A 16 19.25 -2.08 -5.85
C GLY A 16 18.86 -3.11 -6.90
N ASN A 17 19.40 -4.30 -6.74
CA ASN A 17 19.17 -5.49 -7.56
C ASN A 17 17.73 -5.48 -8.15
N PRO A 18 17.53 -5.44 -9.47
CA PRO A 18 16.23 -5.13 -10.10
C PRO A 18 15.09 -6.08 -9.71
N GLY A 19 15.41 -7.24 -9.12
CA GLY A 19 14.44 -8.18 -8.54
C GLY A 19 14.04 -7.94 -7.08
N TYR A 20 14.82 -7.18 -6.30
CA TYR A 20 14.53 -6.85 -4.90
C TYR A 20 13.68 -5.58 -4.81
N ARG A 21 12.66 -5.60 -3.94
CA ARG A 21 11.84 -4.45 -3.58
C ARG A 21 11.99 -4.24 -2.08
N ASN A 22 12.63 -3.15 -1.67
CA ASN A 22 12.66 -2.78 -0.26
C ASN A 22 11.22 -2.47 0.24
N ARG A 23 11.03 -2.25 1.55
CA ARG A 23 9.69 -2.06 2.13
C ARG A 23 8.91 -0.91 1.48
N GLU A 24 9.58 0.21 1.19
CA GLU A 24 8.98 1.38 0.53
C GLU A 24 8.50 1.04 -0.89
N LEU A 25 9.35 0.39 -1.70
CA LEU A 25 8.96 -0.06 -3.04
C LEU A 25 7.84 -1.11 -3.00
N PHE A 26 7.83 -1.98 -1.99
CA PHE A 26 6.75 -2.94 -1.81
C PHE A 26 5.42 -2.28 -1.46
N ILE A 27 5.44 -1.25 -0.59
CA ILE A 27 4.26 -0.43 -0.27
C ILE A 27 3.75 0.26 -1.53
N ASN A 28 4.62 0.87 -2.33
CA ASN A 28 4.23 1.53 -3.57
C ASN A 28 3.59 0.54 -4.58
N GLU A 29 4.11 -0.68 -4.70
CA GLU A 29 3.50 -1.74 -5.52
C GLU A 29 2.11 -2.14 -5.01
N LEU A 30 1.93 -2.21 -3.69
CA LEU A 30 0.64 -2.47 -3.07
C LEU A 30 -0.34 -1.32 -3.33
N GLU A 31 0.07 -0.06 -3.18
CA GLU A 31 -0.77 1.11 -3.47
C GLU A 31 -1.21 1.13 -4.94
N ASN A 32 -0.31 0.84 -5.86
CA ASN A 32 -0.63 0.81 -7.30
C ASN A 32 -1.57 -0.33 -7.70
N LYS A 33 -1.47 -1.49 -7.05
CA LYS A 33 -2.29 -2.68 -7.37
C LYS A 33 -3.58 -2.77 -6.58
N CYS A 34 -3.63 -2.19 -5.38
CA CYS A 34 -4.81 -2.25 -4.53
C CYS A 34 -5.87 -1.26 -5.03
N LYS A 35 -6.97 -1.81 -5.54
CA LYS A 35 -8.10 -1.00 -6.00
C LYS A 35 -9.16 -0.92 -4.91
N TYR A 36 -9.78 0.24 -4.78
CA TYR A 36 -10.96 0.39 -3.96
C TYR A 36 -12.14 -0.34 -4.65
N PRO A 37 -12.82 -1.30 -4.00
CA PRO A 37 -13.96 -1.98 -4.62
C PRO A 37 -15.11 -1.00 -4.89
N ILE A 38 -15.60 -0.95 -6.13
CA ILE A 38 -16.62 0.01 -6.60
C ILE A 38 -17.88 -0.06 -5.73
N GLU A 39 -18.34 -1.27 -5.38
CA GLU A 39 -19.52 -1.44 -4.52
C GLU A 39 -19.31 -0.89 -3.10
N PHE A 40 -18.10 -1.02 -2.54
CA PHE A 40 -17.81 -0.52 -1.20
C PHE A 40 -17.72 1.00 -1.23
N GLN A 41 -17.15 1.55 -2.29
CA GLN A 41 -17.07 2.98 -2.53
C GLN A 41 -18.48 3.61 -2.66
N LYS A 42 -19.39 2.99 -3.42
CA LYS A 42 -20.79 3.45 -3.56
C LYS A 42 -21.54 3.49 -2.22
N ASN A 43 -21.23 2.57 -1.33
CA ASN A 43 -21.84 2.48 0.00
C ASN A 43 -21.04 3.24 1.08
N ASN A 44 -20.04 4.04 0.69
CA ASN A 44 -19.14 4.79 1.59
C ASN A 44 -18.51 3.92 2.70
N LEU A 45 -18.23 2.64 2.41
CA LEU A 45 -17.68 1.72 3.39
C LEU A 45 -16.18 1.91 3.51
N GLU A 46 -15.69 2.24 4.69
CA GLU A 46 -14.25 2.34 4.97
C GLU A 46 -13.75 1.08 5.70
N ALA A 47 -12.43 0.93 5.76
CA ALA A 47 -11.80 -0.16 6.52
C ALA A 47 -10.35 0.11 6.88
N TYR A 48 -9.94 -0.40 8.03
CA TYR A 48 -8.57 -0.62 8.46
C TYR A 48 -8.25 -2.11 8.48
N VAL A 49 -7.24 -2.51 7.72
CA VAL A 49 -6.88 -3.93 7.54
C VAL A 49 -5.38 -4.11 7.77
N ALA A 50 -4.99 -5.03 8.64
CA ALA A 50 -3.59 -5.40 8.83
C ALA A 50 -3.34 -6.81 8.28
N VAL A 51 -2.34 -6.93 7.42
CA VAL A 51 -1.90 -8.21 6.85
C VAL A 51 -0.50 -8.52 7.35
N GLU A 52 -0.40 -9.56 8.17
CA GLU A 52 0.88 -10.15 8.55
C GLU A 52 1.35 -11.06 7.42
N TYR A 53 2.63 -10.99 7.08
CA TYR A 53 3.26 -11.86 6.10
C TYR A 53 4.58 -12.41 6.61
N LYS A 54 4.97 -13.58 6.08
CA LYS A 54 6.25 -14.23 6.33
C LYS A 54 6.98 -14.41 5.00
N THR A 55 8.27 -14.06 4.98
CA THR A 55 9.17 -14.37 3.87
C THR A 55 9.95 -15.66 4.10
N ASP A 56 10.41 -16.32 3.04
CA ASP A 56 11.44 -17.34 3.13
C ASP A 56 12.85 -16.73 3.23
N GLN A 57 13.87 -17.57 3.35
CA GLN A 57 15.28 -17.16 3.38
C GLN A 57 15.73 -16.44 2.10
N ARG A 58 15.02 -16.65 0.98
CA ARG A 58 15.30 -15.99 -0.30
C ARG A 58 14.60 -14.64 -0.42
N GLY A 59 13.68 -14.32 0.49
CA GLY A 59 12.96 -13.05 0.58
C GLY A 59 11.59 -13.01 -0.09
N TYR A 60 11.02 -14.15 -0.48
CA TYR A 60 9.70 -14.24 -1.11
C TYR A 60 8.61 -14.49 -0.09
N ILE A 61 7.40 -13.94 -0.32
CA ILE A 61 6.25 -14.14 0.57
C ILE A 61 5.75 -15.59 0.46
N VAL A 62 5.82 -16.33 1.56
CA VAL A 62 5.37 -17.74 1.63
C VAL A 62 4.13 -17.94 2.49
N LYS A 63 3.87 -17.07 3.47
CA LYS A 63 2.65 -17.08 4.26
C LYS A 63 2.12 -15.67 4.43
N LYS A 64 0.80 -15.53 4.53
CA LYS A 64 0.11 -14.27 4.79
C LYS A 64 -1.24 -14.51 5.42
N ARG A 65 -1.63 -13.64 6.35
CA ARG A 65 -2.94 -13.68 6.99
C ARG A 65 -3.37 -12.29 7.41
N VAL A 66 -4.68 -12.05 7.36
CA VAL A 66 -5.27 -10.84 7.93
C VAL A 66 -5.33 -11.01 9.45
N VAL A 67 -4.68 -10.10 10.18
CA VAL A 67 -4.62 -10.10 11.65
C VAL A 67 -5.53 -9.05 12.27
N ILE A 68 -5.85 -7.97 11.54
CA ILE A 68 -6.84 -6.95 11.93
C ILE A 68 -7.71 -6.66 10.71
N CYS A 69 -9.03 -6.55 10.90
CA CYS A 69 -9.97 -6.13 9.87
C CYS A 69 -11.25 -5.66 10.57
N ASP A 70 -11.45 -4.34 10.64
CA ASP A 70 -12.65 -3.74 11.22
C ASP A 70 -13.90 -3.98 10.35
N ASN A 71 -13.73 -4.13 9.03
CA ASN A 71 -14.79 -4.42 8.08
C ASN A 71 -14.45 -5.64 7.22
N LYS A 72 -15.04 -6.79 7.58
CA LYS A 72 -14.77 -8.11 6.96
C LYS A 72 -14.97 -8.14 5.45
N LYS A 73 -15.76 -7.24 4.86
CA LYS A 73 -15.95 -7.13 3.41
C LYS A 73 -14.63 -6.85 2.68
N PHE A 74 -13.71 -6.12 3.31
CA PHE A 74 -12.42 -5.76 2.72
C PHE A 74 -11.37 -6.89 2.77
N LYS A 75 -11.56 -7.90 3.62
CA LYS A 75 -10.62 -9.02 3.78
C LYS A 75 -10.24 -9.66 2.43
N LYS A 76 -11.25 -9.90 1.58
CA LYS A 76 -11.04 -10.59 0.29
C LYS A 76 -10.18 -9.73 -0.65
N THR A 77 -10.55 -8.48 -0.87
CA THR A 77 -9.85 -7.59 -1.81
C THR A 77 -8.40 -7.33 -1.39
N THR A 78 -8.14 -7.11 -0.09
CA THR A 78 -6.77 -6.89 0.41
C THR A 78 -5.90 -8.13 0.21
N MET A 79 -6.45 -9.32 0.46
CA MET A 79 -5.73 -10.58 0.24
C MET A 79 -5.47 -10.87 -1.24
N GLU A 80 -6.39 -10.51 -2.13
CA GLU A 80 -6.20 -10.59 -3.59
C GLU A 80 -5.04 -9.70 -4.05
N THR A 81 -4.91 -8.48 -3.54
CA THR A 81 -3.75 -7.62 -3.81
C THR A 81 -2.44 -8.32 -3.42
N PHE A 82 -2.37 -8.92 -2.22
CA PHE A 82 -1.18 -9.67 -1.81
C PHE A 82 -0.87 -10.87 -2.71
N ASN A 83 -1.89 -11.53 -3.28
CA ASN A 83 -1.67 -12.62 -4.22
C ASN A 83 -1.00 -12.15 -5.51
N GLN A 84 -1.27 -10.93 -5.95
CA GLN A 84 -0.68 -10.35 -7.16
C GLN A 84 0.81 -10.00 -6.98
N VAL A 85 1.26 -9.77 -5.74
CA VAL A 85 2.65 -9.39 -5.42
C VAL A 85 3.47 -10.53 -4.81
N LYS A 86 2.91 -11.75 -4.72
CA LYS A 86 3.58 -12.89 -4.07
C LYS A 86 4.93 -13.28 -4.70
N THR A 87 5.12 -12.94 -5.97
CA THR A 87 6.33 -13.25 -6.75
C THR A 87 7.45 -12.21 -6.54
N LEU A 88 7.16 -11.10 -5.85
CA LEU A 88 8.17 -10.09 -5.53
C LEU A 88 9.11 -10.59 -4.43
N LYS A 89 10.40 -10.37 -4.60
CA LYS A 89 11.39 -10.55 -3.54
C LYS A 89 11.45 -9.27 -2.71
N ILE A 90 10.99 -9.32 -1.47
CA ILE A 90 10.79 -8.13 -0.62
C ILE A 90 11.66 -8.09 0.64
N ALA A 91 12.42 -9.15 0.88
CA ALA A 91 13.41 -9.23 1.95
C ALA A 91 14.74 -9.82 1.43
N THR A 92 15.81 -9.64 2.19
CA THR A 92 17.10 -10.30 1.97
C THR A 92 17.24 -11.58 2.80
N THR A 93 16.38 -11.75 3.79
CA THR A 93 16.33 -12.91 4.70
C THR A 93 14.87 -13.19 5.12
N GLU A 94 14.67 -14.28 5.86
CA GLU A 94 13.40 -14.62 6.48
C GLU A 94 13.01 -13.58 7.53
N LYS A 95 11.78 -13.08 7.44
CA LYS A 95 11.19 -12.19 8.44
C LYS A 95 9.68 -12.37 8.53
N ILE A 96 9.12 -11.91 9.63
CA ILE A 96 7.68 -11.70 9.81
C ILE A 96 7.48 -10.20 9.97
N ASP A 97 6.52 -9.66 9.23
CA ASP A 97 6.24 -8.23 9.21
C ASP A 97 4.76 -8.02 8.89
N THR A 98 4.26 -6.81 9.11
CA THR A 98 2.84 -6.45 8.91
C THR A 98 2.75 -5.21 8.05
N ILE A 99 1.81 -5.23 7.10
CA ILE A 99 1.40 -4.04 6.34
C ILE A 99 0.00 -3.64 6.77
N TYR A 100 -0.16 -2.35 7.07
CA TYR A 100 -1.44 -1.77 7.46
C TYR A 100 -2.05 -0.98 6.30
N PHE A 101 -3.25 -1.40 5.88
CA PHE A 101 -4.05 -0.79 4.84
C PHE A 101 -5.12 0.08 5.47
N GLN A 102 -5.38 1.23 4.88
CA GLN A 102 -6.57 2.01 5.18
C GLN A 102 -7.30 2.39 3.88
N TYR A 103 -8.53 1.89 3.77
CA TYR A 103 -9.49 2.26 2.75
C TYR A 103 -10.30 3.44 3.28
N LYS A 104 -10.15 4.58 2.63
CA LYS A 104 -10.75 5.84 3.08
C LYS A 104 -11.52 6.50 1.94
N ILE A 105 -12.74 6.96 2.23
CA ILE A 105 -13.49 7.83 1.33
C ILE A 105 -12.93 9.25 1.44
N GLN A 106 -12.64 9.88 0.30
CA GLN A 106 -12.18 11.26 0.27
C GLN A 106 -13.23 12.17 0.92
N GLY A 107 -12.79 13.01 1.88
CA GLY A 107 -13.67 13.92 2.62
C GLY A 107 -14.37 13.28 3.83
N SER A 108 -14.23 11.97 4.07
CA SER A 108 -14.75 11.34 5.29
C SER A 108 -14.03 11.88 6.54
N PRO A 109 -14.73 12.10 7.67
CA PRO A 109 -14.14 12.56 8.93
C PRO A 109 -13.31 11.49 9.65
N THR A 110 -13.39 10.21 9.25
CA THR A 110 -12.66 9.12 9.91
C THR A 110 -11.15 9.40 9.90
N LEU A 111 -10.49 9.37 11.05
CA LEU A 111 -9.06 9.65 11.13
C LEU A 111 -8.23 8.56 10.44
N ILE A 112 -7.11 8.99 9.84
CA ILE A 112 -6.12 8.06 9.32
C ILE A 112 -5.32 7.51 10.50
N HIS A 113 -5.24 6.19 10.60
CA HIS A 113 -4.51 5.54 11.67
C HIS A 113 -3.00 5.82 11.55
N SER A 114 -2.34 6.16 12.66
CA SER A 114 -0.92 6.57 12.67
C SER A 114 0.05 5.49 12.14
N LYS A 115 -0.37 4.23 12.18
CA LYS A 115 0.40 3.07 11.69
C LYS A 115 0.10 2.68 10.23
N VAL A 116 -0.67 3.47 9.49
CA VAL A 116 -1.01 3.12 8.10
C VAL A 116 0.25 3.09 7.23
N ASP A 117 0.39 2.04 6.42
CA ASP A 117 1.44 1.94 5.40
C ASP A 117 0.90 2.21 4.00
N VAL A 118 -0.29 1.68 3.69
CA VAL A 118 -0.91 1.73 2.36
C VAL A 118 -2.24 2.46 2.47
N LYS A 119 -2.40 3.58 1.76
CA LYS A 119 -3.62 4.38 1.80
C LYS A 119 -4.36 4.29 0.48
N ILE A 120 -5.58 3.75 0.49
CA ILE A 120 -6.43 3.60 -0.69
C ILE A 120 -7.57 4.60 -0.58
N ILE A 121 -7.54 5.62 -1.44
CA ILE A 121 -8.58 6.65 -1.47
C ILE A 121 -9.66 6.28 -2.48
N GLY A 122 -10.89 6.17 -1.97
CA GLY A 122 -12.09 6.05 -2.78
C GLY A 122 -12.80 7.39 -2.92
N TYR A 123 -13.44 7.59 -4.06
CA TYR A 123 -14.25 8.77 -4.35
C TYR A 123 -15.73 8.36 -4.22
N GLY A 124 -16.41 8.78 -3.15
CA GLY A 124 -17.83 8.45 -2.93
C GLY A 124 -18.72 8.87 -4.10
N TYR A 125 -19.94 8.34 -4.18
CA TYR A 125 -20.87 8.57 -5.30
C TYR A 125 -21.17 10.07 -5.58
N ASN A 126 -21.07 10.93 -4.55
CA ASN A 126 -21.32 12.37 -4.67
C ASN A 126 -20.07 13.19 -5.01
N ASN A 127 -18.89 12.59 -5.07
CA ASN A 127 -17.70 13.27 -5.56
C ASN A 127 -17.68 13.16 -7.08
N LYS A 128 -18.15 14.22 -7.74
CA LYS A 128 -17.60 14.61 -9.04
C LYS A 128 -16.10 14.37 -8.99
N SER A 129 -15.58 13.61 -9.95
CA SER A 129 -14.16 13.55 -10.28
C SER A 129 -13.51 14.91 -10.01
N ILE A 130 -12.67 15.01 -8.98
CA ILE A 130 -11.73 16.12 -8.85
C ILE A 130 -10.49 15.71 -9.63
N LEU A 131 -10.67 15.53 -10.93
CA LEU A 131 -9.63 15.43 -11.95
C LEU A 131 -10.20 16.04 -13.23
N MET A 132 -10.44 17.35 -13.16
CA MET A 132 -10.28 18.27 -14.30
C MET A 132 -9.69 19.57 -13.74
N LYS A 133 -8.36 19.67 -13.85
CA LYS A 133 -7.67 20.92 -14.14
C LYS A 133 -6.77 20.64 -15.33
#